data_AF-A0A7X7T7A1-F1
#
_entry.id   AF-A0A7X7T7A1-F1
#
_cell.length_a   1.000
_cell.length_b   1.000
_cell.length_c   1.000
_cell.angle_alpha   90.00
_cell.angle_beta   90.00
_cell.angle_gamma   90.00
#
_symmetry.space_group_name_H-M   'P 1'
#
loop_
_entity.id
_entity.type
_entity.pdbx_description
1 polymer ?
#
loop_
_entity_poly.entity_id
_entity_poly.type
_entity_poly.pdbx_seq_one_letter_code
_entity_poly.pdbx_strand_id
1 'polypeptide(L)'
;MDNRPRPARQTVATAVLLAQLTAMLSGCLSVKTRTIRAAEGEGGGVALQVFADDGARKAGRVGPGGLVSELERKEGRTWRPVFRSLNPSWAVVGLPEGTYRVGFPARLSEAGDVERLGSSKHKVFEVRDRMMTDVQVTLAHVSPALVVVGIVTVVVAAVLISDYLGDHDLPTPPVPPAELVELAFHVSLDLAAQAAWSAGGDRMAPVVTSHFPASGALVAARQPKVIFCFSEPLAGRTLEPESVVVLGERSGVIAGTVHYDGANWWVVWTPREDLPGGDRFHATLSGDAIEDLAGNEPGKPTSFSFRTAP
;
A
#
# COMPACT_ATOMS: atom_id res chain seq x y z
N MET A 1 47.57 16.57 -24.94
CA MET A 1 46.14 16.44 -25.23
C MET A 1 45.51 15.67 -24.08
N ASP A 2 45.00 16.40 -23.09
CA ASP A 2 44.32 15.87 -21.90
C ASP A 2 42.83 15.77 -22.23
N ASN A 3 42.25 14.58 -22.10
CA ASN A 3 40.86 14.31 -22.48
C ASN A 3 40.13 13.65 -21.31
N ARG A 4 39.84 14.44 -20.27
CA ARG A 4 38.90 14.04 -19.21
C ARG A 4 37.46 14.36 -19.65
N PRO A 5 36.52 13.41 -19.63
CA PRO A 5 35.12 13.71 -19.87
C PRO A 5 34.53 14.52 -18.69
N ARG A 6 33.84 15.63 -19.03
CA ARG A 6 33.25 16.59 -18.07
C ARG A 6 32.07 15.98 -17.28
N PRO A 7 31.94 16.24 -15.96
CA PRO A 7 30.90 15.66 -15.09
C PRO A 7 29.48 16.26 -15.25
N ALA A 8 29.28 17.23 -16.14
CA ALA A 8 28.03 18.00 -16.22
C ALA A 8 26.91 17.35 -17.06
N ARG A 9 27.19 16.29 -17.83
CA ARG A 9 26.18 15.66 -18.72
C ARG A 9 25.33 14.59 -18.04
N GLN A 10 25.83 13.94 -16.98
CA GLN A 10 25.08 12.91 -16.25
C GLN A 10 24.02 13.51 -15.32
N THR A 11 24.27 14.67 -14.70
CA THR A 11 23.30 15.35 -13.83
C THR A 11 22.12 15.93 -14.60
N VAL A 12 22.32 16.44 -15.81
CA VAL A 12 21.24 16.95 -16.67
C VAL A 12 20.40 15.81 -17.26
N ALA A 13 21.01 14.69 -17.64
CA ALA A 13 20.28 13.52 -18.14
C ALA A 13 19.40 12.86 -17.06
N THR A 14 19.88 12.82 -15.80
CA THR A 14 19.14 12.24 -14.67
C THR A 14 17.97 13.14 -14.24
N ALA A 15 18.15 14.47 -14.24
CA ALA A 15 17.09 15.41 -13.94
C ALA A 15 15.99 15.44 -15.02
N VAL A 16 16.34 15.26 -16.29
CA VAL A 16 15.37 15.17 -17.40
C VAL A 16 14.60 13.84 -17.37
N LEU A 17 15.22 12.73 -16.96
CA LEU A 17 14.51 11.46 -16.78
C LEU A 17 13.51 11.50 -15.60
N LEU A 18 13.88 12.08 -14.45
CA LEU A 18 12.95 12.26 -13.32
C LEU A 18 11.80 13.23 -13.64
N ALA A 19 12.08 14.30 -14.39
CA ALA A 19 11.06 15.25 -14.83
C ALA A 19 10.12 14.66 -15.90
N GLN A 20 10.59 13.74 -16.74
CA GLN A 20 9.74 13.02 -17.69
C GLN A 20 8.91 11.90 -17.04
N LEU A 21 9.43 11.25 -15.98
CA LEU A 21 8.68 10.27 -15.17
C LEU A 21 7.48 10.89 -14.44
N THR A 22 7.63 12.12 -13.95
CA THR A 22 6.55 12.88 -13.27
C THR A 22 5.52 13.42 -14.27
N ALA A 23 5.93 13.75 -15.50
CA ALA A 23 5.04 14.27 -16.54
C ALA A 23 4.14 13.19 -17.20
N MET A 24 4.59 11.93 -17.32
CA MET A 24 3.81 10.88 -18.00
C MET A 24 2.69 10.25 -17.16
N LEU A 25 2.64 10.49 -15.86
CA LEU A 25 1.60 9.93 -14.98
C LEU A 25 0.37 10.84 -14.80
N SER A 26 0.39 12.05 -15.36
CA SER A 26 -0.73 13.01 -15.23
C SER A 26 -1.94 12.68 -16.12
N GLY A 27 -1.89 11.62 -16.95
CA GLY A 27 -2.94 11.29 -17.92
C GLY A 27 -3.75 10.00 -17.70
N CYS A 28 -3.32 9.08 -16.82
CA CYS A 28 -3.38 7.66 -17.16
C CYS A 28 -4.13 6.74 -16.17
N LEU A 29 -5.34 7.08 -15.74
CA LEU A 29 -6.17 6.20 -14.90
C LEU A 29 -7.50 5.89 -15.59
N SER A 30 -7.78 4.61 -15.86
CA SER A 30 -9.12 4.14 -16.21
C SER A 30 -9.73 3.47 -14.99
N VAL A 31 -10.83 4.04 -14.46
CA VAL A 31 -11.57 3.44 -13.35
C VAL A 31 -12.92 2.97 -13.82
N LYS A 32 -13.14 1.66 -13.76
CA LYS A 32 -14.39 1.01 -14.12
C LYS A 32 -15.03 0.43 -12.86
N THR A 33 -16.27 0.81 -12.60
CA THR A 33 -17.16 0.13 -11.66
C THR A 33 -17.79 -1.01 -12.43
N ARG A 34 -17.48 -2.26 -12.09
CA ARG A 34 -17.76 -3.38 -13.00
C ARG A 34 -18.89 -4.29 -12.52
N THR A 35 -19.16 -4.37 -11.23
CA THR A 35 -20.14 -5.33 -10.71
C THR A 35 -20.72 -4.83 -9.39
N ILE A 36 -22.03 -5.05 -9.21
CA ILE A 36 -22.70 -4.87 -7.93
C ILE A 36 -23.15 -6.27 -7.50
N ARG A 37 -22.56 -6.79 -6.41
CA ARG A 37 -22.94 -8.09 -5.81
C ARG A 37 -23.57 -7.86 -4.45
N ALA A 38 -24.26 -8.86 -3.90
CA ALA A 38 -24.73 -8.76 -2.52
C ALA A 38 -23.52 -8.63 -1.57
N ALA A 39 -23.59 -7.71 -0.61
CA ALA A 39 -22.63 -7.63 0.48
C ALA A 39 -23.09 -8.56 1.62
N GLU A 40 -22.14 -9.19 2.30
CA GLU A 40 -22.39 -9.87 3.56
C GLU A 40 -22.39 -8.83 4.68
N GLY A 41 -23.41 -8.84 5.55
CA GLY A 41 -23.55 -7.89 6.67
C GLY A 41 -24.59 -6.78 6.45
N GLU A 42 -24.73 -5.90 7.44
CA GLU A 42 -25.53 -4.67 7.33
C GLU A 42 -24.73 -3.59 6.57
N GLY A 43 -25.39 -2.70 5.84
CA GLY A 43 -24.71 -1.66 5.07
C GLY A 43 -24.15 -2.15 3.72
N GLY A 44 -23.65 -1.21 2.92
CA GLY A 44 -23.04 -1.49 1.62
C GLY A 44 -21.55 -1.80 1.73
N GLY A 45 -20.91 -2.03 0.59
CA GLY A 45 -19.48 -2.29 0.53
C GLY A 45 -18.80 -1.75 -0.72
N VAL A 46 -17.48 -1.65 -0.66
CA VAL A 46 -16.59 -1.30 -1.77
C VAL A 46 -15.43 -2.27 -1.78
N ALA A 47 -15.18 -2.89 -2.92
CA ALA A 47 -13.98 -3.69 -3.16
C ALA A 47 -13.15 -3.01 -4.25
N LEU A 48 -11.87 -2.77 -3.98
CA LEU A 48 -10.94 -2.19 -4.95
C LEU A 48 -9.97 -3.25 -5.45
N GLN A 49 -9.70 -3.25 -6.75
CA GLN A 49 -8.55 -3.92 -7.34
C GLN A 49 -7.83 -2.99 -8.32
N VAL A 50 -6.52 -2.84 -8.14
CA VAL A 50 -5.63 -2.06 -8.99
C VAL A 50 -4.83 -3.00 -9.88
N PHE A 51 -4.70 -2.65 -11.15
CA PHE A 51 -3.97 -3.38 -12.17
C PHE A 51 -2.98 -2.47 -12.89
N ALA A 52 -1.76 -2.95 -13.09
CA ALA A 52 -0.66 -2.18 -13.70
C ALA A 52 -0.94 -1.82 -15.17
N ASP A 53 -1.67 -2.68 -15.87
CA ASP A 53 -2.08 -2.49 -17.26
C ASP A 53 -3.26 -3.41 -17.61
N ASP A 54 -3.77 -3.30 -18.83
CA ASP A 54 -4.88 -4.12 -19.33
C ASP A 54 -4.54 -5.62 -19.43
N GLY A 55 -3.28 -5.97 -19.68
CA GLY A 55 -2.81 -7.35 -19.69
C GLY A 55 -2.81 -7.95 -18.29
N ALA A 56 -2.31 -7.22 -17.30
CA ALA A 56 -2.37 -7.57 -15.89
C ALA A 56 -3.83 -7.75 -15.43
N ARG A 57 -4.72 -6.82 -15.81
CA ARG A 57 -6.16 -6.94 -15.54
C ARG A 57 -6.79 -8.17 -16.16
N LYS A 58 -6.52 -8.45 -17.44
CA LYS A 58 -7.05 -9.66 -18.11
C LYS A 58 -6.54 -10.94 -17.47
N ALA A 59 -5.31 -10.93 -16.97
CA ALA A 59 -4.68 -12.04 -16.27
C ALA A 59 -5.04 -12.13 -14.77
N GLY A 60 -5.84 -11.21 -14.23
CA GLY A 60 -6.15 -11.15 -12.80
C GLY A 60 -4.95 -10.79 -11.90
N ARG A 61 -3.86 -10.25 -12.47
CA ARG A 61 -2.64 -9.89 -11.74
C ARG A 61 -2.77 -8.50 -11.13
N VAL A 62 -3.16 -8.47 -9.86
CA VAL A 62 -3.29 -7.24 -9.07
C VAL A 62 -1.91 -6.62 -8.80
N GLY A 63 -1.85 -5.29 -8.84
CA GLY A 63 -0.64 -4.50 -8.57
C GLY A 63 -0.61 -3.22 -9.39
N PRO A 64 0.39 -2.36 -9.20
CA PRO A 64 1.48 -2.46 -8.22
C PRO A 64 1.02 -2.08 -6.80
N GLY A 65 1.72 -2.59 -5.78
CA GLY A 65 1.57 -2.10 -4.40
C GLY A 65 2.23 -0.74 -4.20
N GLY A 66 2.02 -0.13 -3.02
CA GLY A 66 2.62 1.16 -2.68
C GLY A 66 1.93 2.36 -3.32
N LEU A 67 0.83 2.14 -4.03
CA LEU A 67 -0.07 3.20 -4.47
C LEU A 67 -0.97 3.57 -3.29
N VAL A 68 -0.96 4.85 -2.88
CA VAL A 68 -1.86 5.33 -1.84
C VAL A 68 -3.25 5.39 -2.43
N SER A 69 -4.13 4.52 -1.95
CA SER A 69 -5.55 4.53 -2.27
C SER A 69 -6.32 5.20 -1.12
N GLU A 70 -7.26 6.07 -1.47
CA GLU A 70 -8.09 6.80 -0.51
C GLU A 70 -9.57 6.69 -0.93
N LEU A 71 -10.41 6.14 -0.05
CA LEU A 71 -11.86 6.13 -0.17
C LEU A 71 -12.42 7.27 0.67
N GLU A 72 -13.28 8.08 0.05
CA GLU A 72 -13.88 9.24 0.69
C GLU A 72 -15.40 9.20 0.54
N ARG A 73 -16.11 9.60 1.60
CA ARG A 73 -17.56 9.80 1.61
C ARG A 73 -17.90 11.26 1.38
N LYS A 74 -18.95 11.52 0.61
CA LYS A 74 -19.49 12.87 0.45
C LYS A 74 -20.32 13.26 1.67
N GLU A 75 -19.97 14.37 2.30
CA GLU A 75 -20.71 14.96 3.42
C GLU A 75 -21.07 16.41 3.08
N GLY A 76 -22.33 16.64 2.70
CA GLY A 76 -22.76 17.93 2.17
C GLY A 76 -21.95 18.32 0.92
N ARG A 77 -21.04 19.29 1.07
CA ARG A 77 -20.17 19.79 0.00
C ARG A 77 -18.71 19.31 0.10
N THR A 78 -18.35 18.64 1.20
CA THR A 78 -16.98 18.17 1.45
C THR A 78 -16.88 16.68 1.21
N TRP A 79 -15.65 16.23 0.99
CA TRP A 79 -15.30 14.82 0.97
C TRP A 79 -14.50 14.51 2.23
N ARG A 80 -14.89 13.46 2.94
CA ARG A 80 -14.18 12.99 4.13
C ARG A 80 -13.54 11.64 3.84
N PRO A 81 -12.22 11.47 4.07
CA PRO A 81 -11.60 10.15 4.03
C PRO A 81 -12.27 9.22 5.04
N VAL A 82 -12.54 7.99 4.61
CA VAL A 82 -13.11 6.92 5.45
C VAL A 82 -12.27 5.65 5.42
N PHE A 83 -11.36 5.51 4.46
CA PHE A 83 -10.44 4.39 4.39
C PHE A 83 -9.23 4.74 3.53
N ARG A 84 -8.05 4.24 3.92
CA ARG A 84 -6.81 4.35 3.14
C ARG A 84 -6.08 3.02 3.11
N SER A 85 -5.39 2.73 2.01
CA SER A 85 -4.54 1.55 1.92
C SER A 85 -3.42 1.73 0.90
N LEU A 86 -2.28 1.11 1.17
CA LEU A 86 -1.16 0.91 0.25
C LEU A 86 -1.27 -0.41 -0.54
N ASN A 87 -2.22 -1.27 -0.15
CA ASN A 87 -2.46 -2.52 -0.84
C ASN A 87 -3.22 -2.27 -2.15
N PRO A 88 -2.86 -2.98 -3.24
CA PRO A 88 -3.52 -2.85 -4.52
C PRO A 88 -4.88 -3.57 -4.58
N SER A 89 -5.25 -4.33 -3.55
CA SER A 89 -6.56 -4.96 -3.39
C SER A 89 -7.02 -4.86 -1.94
N TRP A 90 -8.28 -4.49 -1.74
CA TRP A 90 -8.91 -4.39 -0.42
C TRP A 90 -10.43 -4.37 -0.54
N ALA A 91 -11.12 -4.64 0.56
CA ALA A 91 -12.56 -4.51 0.67
C ALA A 91 -12.99 -3.80 1.96
N VAL A 92 -14.06 -3.04 1.87
CA VAL A 92 -14.67 -2.39 3.03
C VAL A 92 -16.17 -2.68 2.93
N VAL A 93 -16.76 -3.23 3.98
CA VAL A 93 -18.19 -3.53 4.11
C VAL A 93 -18.78 -2.62 5.19
N GLY A 94 -20.08 -2.70 5.47
CA GLY A 94 -20.70 -1.86 6.49
C GLY A 94 -20.77 -0.37 6.16
N LEU A 95 -20.47 0.01 4.91
CA LEU A 95 -20.51 1.40 4.48
C LEU A 95 -21.96 1.89 4.42
N PRO A 96 -22.30 3.00 5.08
CA PRO A 96 -23.64 3.55 4.98
C PRO A 96 -23.95 4.03 3.57
N GLU A 97 -25.21 3.98 3.18
CA GLU A 97 -25.66 4.43 1.86
C GLU A 97 -25.23 5.88 1.58
N GLY A 98 -24.87 6.14 0.32
CA GLY A 98 -24.57 7.47 -0.19
C GLY A 98 -23.49 7.51 -1.25
N THR A 99 -23.05 8.73 -1.57
CA THR A 99 -22.05 8.97 -2.60
C THR A 99 -20.63 8.87 -2.04
N TYR A 100 -19.80 8.05 -2.69
CA TYR A 100 -18.40 7.86 -2.36
C TYR A 100 -17.52 8.18 -3.57
N ARG A 101 -16.23 8.40 -3.31
CA ARG A 101 -15.21 8.42 -4.35
C ARG A 101 -13.96 7.69 -3.90
N VAL A 102 -13.28 7.03 -4.82
CA VAL A 102 -11.92 6.52 -4.60
C VAL A 102 -10.93 7.33 -5.42
N GLY A 103 -9.80 7.68 -4.83
CA GLY A 103 -8.70 8.40 -5.47
C GLY A 103 -7.34 7.81 -5.15
N PHE A 104 -6.33 8.28 -5.88
CA PHE A 104 -4.94 7.85 -5.75
C PHE A 104 -4.03 9.09 -5.64
N PRO A 105 -3.89 9.70 -4.46
CA PRO A 105 -3.18 10.96 -4.30
C PRO A 105 -1.65 10.86 -4.42
N ALA A 106 -1.07 9.68 -4.20
CA ALA A 106 0.37 9.49 -4.19
C ALA A 106 0.75 8.03 -4.45
N ARG A 107 2.05 7.81 -4.69
CA ARG A 107 2.68 6.50 -4.58
C ARG A 107 3.90 6.59 -3.67
N LEU A 108 4.36 5.45 -3.18
CA LEU A 108 5.63 5.34 -2.47
C LEU A 108 6.78 5.09 -3.45
N SER A 109 7.94 5.67 -3.16
CA SER A 109 9.22 5.27 -3.73
C SER A 109 9.69 3.94 -3.13
N GLU A 110 10.79 3.39 -3.63
CA GLU A 110 11.41 2.20 -3.04
C GLU A 110 11.89 2.41 -1.60
N ALA A 111 12.25 3.64 -1.23
CA ALA A 111 12.63 3.98 0.14
C ALA A 111 11.41 4.28 1.03
N GLY A 112 10.19 4.27 0.48
CA GLY A 112 8.97 4.65 1.19
C GLY A 112 8.73 6.16 1.23
N ASP A 113 9.33 6.94 0.32
CA ASP A 113 9.06 8.36 0.19
C ASP A 113 7.77 8.61 -0.59
N VAL A 114 6.99 9.61 -0.16
CA VAL A 114 5.72 9.96 -0.80
C VAL A 114 5.97 10.76 -2.07
N GLU A 115 5.56 10.20 -3.20
CA GLU A 115 5.58 10.85 -4.51
C GLU A 115 4.14 11.20 -4.92
N ARG A 116 3.78 12.49 -4.84
CA ARG A 116 2.44 12.98 -5.18
C ARG A 116 2.14 12.83 -6.67
N LEU A 117 0.92 12.41 -6.98
CA LEU A 117 0.44 12.31 -8.35
C LEU A 117 -0.24 13.63 -8.75
N GLY A 118 0.26 14.28 -9.82
CA GLY A 118 -0.07 15.67 -10.21
C GLY A 118 -1.54 15.96 -10.57
N SER A 119 -2.38 14.93 -10.75
CA SER A 119 -3.83 15.04 -10.61
C SER A 119 -4.41 13.69 -10.19
N SER A 120 -4.94 13.58 -8.97
CA SER A 120 -5.63 12.37 -8.52
C SER A 120 -6.96 12.28 -9.26
N LYS A 121 -7.05 11.38 -10.25
CA LYS A 121 -8.35 11.04 -10.82
C LYS A 121 -9.16 10.31 -9.74
N HIS A 122 -10.28 10.88 -9.36
CA HIS A 122 -11.24 10.23 -8.47
C HIS A 122 -12.32 9.54 -9.30
N LYS A 123 -12.78 8.38 -8.84
CA LYS A 123 -13.99 7.74 -9.35
C LYS A 123 -15.09 7.88 -8.32
N VAL A 124 -16.15 8.60 -8.70
CA VAL A 124 -17.38 8.71 -7.91
C VAL A 124 -18.30 7.53 -8.21
N PHE A 125 -18.96 7.00 -7.18
CA PHE A 125 -19.97 5.95 -7.27
C PHE A 125 -20.91 6.02 -6.05
N GLU A 126 -22.06 5.35 -6.17
CA GLU A 126 -23.01 5.20 -5.06
C GLU A 126 -22.75 3.88 -4.33
N VAL A 127 -22.74 3.91 -3.01
CA VAL A 127 -22.82 2.72 -2.16
C VAL A 127 -24.27 2.57 -1.71
N ARG A 128 -24.81 1.37 -1.85
CA ARG A 128 -26.19 1.03 -1.46
C ARG A 128 -26.17 -0.03 -0.37
N ASP A 129 -27.16 0.00 0.49
CA ASP A 129 -27.32 -1.00 1.55
C ASP A 129 -27.28 -2.43 0.98
N ARG A 130 -26.53 -3.30 1.66
CA ARG A 130 -26.33 -4.72 1.33
C ARG A 130 -25.82 -4.99 -0.09
N MET A 131 -25.22 -3.99 -0.72
CA MET A 131 -24.61 -4.10 -2.04
C MET A 131 -23.12 -3.80 -1.95
N MET A 132 -22.29 -4.64 -2.56
CA MET A 132 -20.87 -4.45 -2.74
C MET A 132 -20.58 -3.87 -4.13
N THR A 133 -19.90 -2.72 -4.17
CA THR A 133 -19.45 -2.05 -5.39
C THR A 133 -18.02 -2.46 -5.73
N ASP A 134 -17.84 -3.22 -6.81
CA ASP A 134 -16.52 -3.60 -7.30
C ASP A 134 -15.91 -2.50 -8.19
N VAL A 135 -14.77 -1.96 -7.75
CA VAL A 135 -14.00 -0.91 -8.42
C VAL A 135 -12.71 -1.51 -8.96
N GLN A 136 -12.59 -1.56 -10.29
CA GLN A 136 -11.36 -1.97 -10.96
C GLN A 136 -10.64 -0.75 -11.54
N VAL A 137 -9.37 -0.63 -11.21
CA VAL A 137 -8.50 0.46 -11.64
C VAL A 137 -7.41 -0.11 -12.52
N THR A 138 -7.24 0.45 -13.70
CA THR A 138 -6.14 0.09 -14.60
C THR A 138 -5.28 1.32 -14.81
N LEU A 139 -4.00 1.21 -14.45
CA LEU A 139 -3.00 2.22 -14.75
C LEU A 139 -2.72 2.15 -16.27
N ALA A 140 -2.70 3.29 -16.95
CA ALA A 140 -2.49 3.30 -18.39
C ALA A 140 -0.98 3.23 -18.70
N HIS A 141 -0.58 2.19 -19.43
CA HIS A 141 0.68 2.01 -20.16
C HIS A 141 1.89 2.72 -19.52
N VAL A 142 2.39 2.16 -18.44
CA VAL A 142 3.81 2.32 -18.10
C VAL A 142 4.56 1.29 -18.95
N SER A 143 5.64 1.67 -19.64
CA SER A 143 6.41 0.69 -20.41
C SER A 143 6.86 -0.45 -19.48
N PRO A 144 6.95 -1.71 -19.95
CA PRO A 144 7.42 -2.82 -19.12
C PRO A 144 8.78 -2.57 -18.46
N ALA A 145 9.61 -1.70 -19.06
CA ALA A 145 10.90 -1.25 -18.55
C ALA A 145 10.83 -0.36 -17.30
N LEU A 146 9.65 0.15 -16.92
CA LEU A 146 9.42 1.01 -15.75
C LEU A 146 8.68 0.30 -14.59
N VAL A 147 8.28 -0.96 -14.78
CA VAL A 147 7.55 -1.76 -13.76
C VAL A 147 8.48 -2.31 -12.66
N VAL A 148 9.79 -2.03 -12.74
CA VAL A 148 10.79 -2.51 -11.77
C VAL A 148 10.95 -1.59 -10.55
N VAL A 149 10.38 -0.37 -10.56
CA VAL A 149 10.65 0.57 -9.47
C VAL A 149 9.68 0.36 -8.30
N GLY A 150 10.14 -0.38 -7.29
CA GLY A 150 10.04 0.08 -5.90
C GLY A 150 9.28 -0.77 -4.89
N ILE A 151 8.57 -1.81 -5.31
CA ILE A 151 8.13 -2.89 -4.40
C ILE A 151 8.22 -4.19 -5.19
N VAL A 152 9.34 -4.90 -5.06
CA VAL A 152 9.40 -6.30 -5.45
C VAL A 152 8.59 -7.08 -4.41
N THR A 153 7.26 -7.01 -4.52
CA THR A 153 6.40 -8.10 -4.05
C THR A 153 6.91 -9.36 -4.75
N VAL A 154 6.94 -10.51 -4.07
CA VAL A 154 7.47 -11.80 -4.57
C VAL A 154 6.69 -12.31 -5.79
N VAL A 155 6.86 -11.62 -6.92
CA VAL A 155 6.61 -12.05 -8.30
C VAL A 155 7.96 -12.40 -8.94
N VAL A 156 9.07 -11.88 -8.37
CA VAL A 156 10.44 -12.13 -8.84
C VAL A 156 10.92 -13.57 -8.55
N ALA A 157 10.37 -14.27 -7.55
CA ALA A 157 10.67 -15.70 -7.40
C ALA A 157 10.11 -16.52 -8.56
N ALA A 158 8.89 -16.23 -9.06
CA ALA A 158 8.32 -16.95 -10.20
C ALA A 158 9.04 -16.62 -11.53
N VAL A 159 9.53 -15.39 -11.69
CA VAL A 159 10.24 -14.95 -12.91
C VAL A 159 11.70 -15.43 -12.92
N LEU A 160 12.41 -15.39 -11.78
CA LEU A 160 13.77 -15.93 -11.69
C LEU A 160 13.80 -17.46 -11.72
N ILE A 161 12.78 -18.11 -11.15
CA ILE A 161 12.60 -19.56 -11.29
C ILE A 161 12.23 -19.89 -12.74
N SER A 162 11.44 -19.08 -13.46
CA SER A 162 11.13 -19.34 -14.88
C SER A 162 12.35 -19.23 -15.80
N ASP A 163 13.21 -18.23 -15.60
CA ASP A 163 14.46 -18.10 -16.37
C ASP A 163 15.47 -19.22 -16.01
N TYR A 164 15.58 -19.58 -14.73
CA TYR A 164 16.48 -20.65 -14.27
C TYR A 164 15.97 -22.07 -14.62
N LEU A 165 14.65 -22.30 -14.64
CA LEU A 165 14.05 -23.57 -15.07
C LEU A 165 14.13 -23.76 -16.58
N GLY A 166 14.06 -22.67 -17.35
CA GLY A 166 14.19 -22.70 -18.82
C GLY A 166 15.57 -23.15 -19.29
N ASP A 167 16.62 -22.83 -18.53
CA ASP A 167 18.01 -23.22 -18.82
C ASP A 167 18.39 -24.64 -18.34
N HIS A 168 17.58 -25.27 -17.46
CA HIS A 168 17.93 -26.53 -16.79
C HIS A 168 16.95 -27.71 -16.95
N ASP A 169 15.91 -27.59 -17.80
CA ASP A 169 14.99 -28.68 -18.18
C ASP A 169 14.34 -29.42 -16.98
N LEU A 170 14.13 -28.69 -15.89
CA LEU A 170 13.50 -29.20 -14.66
C LEU A 170 11.97 -29.07 -14.75
N PRO A 171 11.19 -30.03 -14.20
CA PRO A 171 9.73 -29.98 -14.23
C PRO A 171 9.22 -28.71 -13.52
N THR A 172 8.25 -28.05 -14.15
CA THR A 172 7.59 -26.89 -13.57
C THR A 172 6.92 -27.27 -12.26
N PRO A 173 7.13 -26.52 -11.15
CA PRO A 173 6.46 -26.82 -9.91
C PRO A 173 4.93 -26.72 -10.12
N PRO A 174 4.15 -27.60 -9.49
CA PRO A 174 2.69 -27.54 -9.59
C PRO A 174 2.22 -26.15 -9.15
N VAL A 175 1.29 -25.58 -9.93
CA VAL A 175 0.64 -24.30 -9.61
C VAL A 175 0.15 -24.40 -8.16
N PRO A 176 0.55 -23.48 -7.26
CA PRO A 176 0.07 -23.52 -5.90
C PRO A 176 -1.47 -23.49 -5.93
N PRO A 177 -2.15 -24.32 -5.12
CA PRO A 177 -3.60 -24.29 -5.02
C PRO A 177 -4.10 -22.85 -4.83
N ALA A 178 -5.19 -22.48 -5.50
CA ALA A 178 -5.73 -21.11 -5.46
C ALA A 178 -5.93 -20.57 -4.03
N GLU A 179 -6.08 -21.46 -3.05
CA GLU A 179 -6.22 -21.16 -1.62
C GLU A 179 -4.97 -20.50 -0.98
N LEU A 180 -3.78 -20.58 -1.60
CA LEU A 180 -2.58 -19.86 -1.12
C LEU A 180 -2.48 -18.41 -1.60
N VAL A 181 -3.26 -18.02 -2.62
CA VAL A 181 -3.33 -16.63 -3.12
C VAL A 181 -4.37 -15.81 -2.34
N GLU A 182 -5.35 -16.46 -1.70
CA GLU A 182 -6.34 -15.81 -0.83
C GLU A 182 -5.77 -15.37 0.54
N LEU A 183 -4.61 -15.90 0.94
CA LEU A 183 -3.87 -15.49 2.15
C LEU A 183 -3.13 -14.15 2.00
N ALA A 184 -3.16 -13.52 0.82
CA ALA A 184 -2.64 -12.17 0.60
C ALA A 184 -3.68 -11.11 1.03
N PHE A 185 -3.78 -10.87 2.35
CA PHE A 185 -4.47 -9.75 3.01
C PHE A 185 -5.60 -9.06 2.21
N HIS A 186 -6.77 -9.70 2.15
CA HIS A 186 -8.02 -8.97 1.96
C HIS A 186 -8.41 -8.41 3.33
N VAL A 187 -8.19 -7.11 3.55
CA VAL A 187 -8.86 -6.47 4.69
C VAL A 187 -10.33 -6.40 4.30
N SER A 188 -11.21 -6.97 5.11
CA SER A 188 -12.65 -6.72 5.12
C SER A 188 -12.95 -5.94 6.39
N LEU A 189 -13.06 -4.62 6.27
CA LEU A 189 -13.45 -3.76 7.39
C LEU A 189 -14.97 -3.62 7.40
N ASP A 190 -15.66 -4.04 8.46
CA ASP A 190 -17.09 -3.75 8.65
C ASP A 190 -17.28 -2.36 9.26
N LEU A 191 -17.53 -1.36 8.41
CA LEU A 191 -17.73 0.01 8.83
C LEU A 191 -19.07 0.26 9.52
N ALA A 192 -20.06 -0.65 9.45
CA ALA A 192 -21.32 -0.48 10.17
C ALA A 192 -21.11 -0.80 11.66
N ALA A 193 -20.17 -1.71 11.95
CA ALA A 193 -19.61 -1.88 13.28
C ALA A 193 -18.70 -0.70 13.71
N GLN A 194 -18.06 0.01 12.77
CA GLN A 194 -17.20 1.20 13.04
C GLN A 194 -17.98 2.53 13.13
N ALA A 195 -19.17 2.59 12.53
CA ALA A 195 -19.99 3.78 12.44
C ALA A 195 -21.27 3.58 13.24
N ALA A 196 -21.16 3.62 14.58
CA ALA A 196 -22.28 4.04 15.40
C ALA A 196 -22.57 5.52 15.12
N TRP A 197 -23.13 5.84 13.95
CA TRP A 197 -23.55 7.19 13.56
C TRP A 197 -24.80 7.67 14.29
N SER A 198 -24.98 7.24 15.54
CA SER A 198 -25.98 7.80 16.44
C SER A 198 -25.52 7.66 17.90
N ALA A 199 -25.34 8.82 18.54
CA ALA A 199 -25.36 9.13 19.98
C ALA A 199 -24.45 8.37 20.97
N GLY A 200 -23.84 7.24 20.61
CA GLY A 200 -22.79 6.57 21.39
C GLY A 200 -21.45 6.79 20.69
N GLY A 201 -20.49 7.43 21.36
CA GLY A 201 -19.17 7.75 20.79
C GLY A 201 -18.44 6.54 20.20
N ASP A 202 -17.41 6.82 19.41
CA ASP A 202 -16.57 5.81 18.76
C ASP A 202 -15.93 4.84 19.77
N ARG A 203 -16.04 3.54 19.50
CA ARG A 203 -15.55 2.45 20.36
C ARG A 203 -14.63 1.47 19.63
N MET A 204 -14.32 1.75 18.37
CA MET A 204 -13.53 0.84 17.56
C MET A 204 -12.07 1.27 17.60
N ALA A 205 -11.18 0.31 17.81
CA ALA A 205 -9.75 0.58 17.78
C ALA A 205 -9.26 0.79 16.33
N PRO A 206 -8.21 1.58 16.14
CA PRO A 206 -7.61 1.80 14.83
C PRO A 206 -6.99 0.50 14.30
N VAL A 207 -7.25 0.18 13.03
CA VAL A 207 -6.79 -1.05 12.38
C VAL A 207 -5.71 -0.73 11.35
N VAL A 208 -4.64 -1.53 11.33
CA VAL A 208 -3.64 -1.47 10.24
C VAL A 208 -4.27 -2.01 8.95
N THR A 209 -4.52 -1.14 7.98
CA THR A 209 -5.13 -1.48 6.69
C THR A 209 -4.12 -1.98 5.67
N SER A 210 -2.85 -1.64 5.86
CA SER A 210 -1.72 -2.02 5.01
C SER A 210 -0.42 -1.55 5.63
N HIS A 211 0.69 -2.02 5.08
CA HIS A 211 2.02 -1.61 5.51
C HIS A 211 3.00 -1.55 4.33
N PHE A 212 4.10 -0.85 4.54
CA PHE A 212 5.25 -0.81 3.65
C PHE A 212 6.53 -1.15 4.43
N PRO A 213 7.45 -1.96 3.89
CA PRO A 213 7.32 -2.74 2.67
C PRO A 213 6.16 -3.75 2.71
N ALA A 214 5.72 -4.23 1.54
CA ALA A 214 4.72 -5.30 1.50
C ALA A 214 5.27 -6.58 2.15
N SER A 215 4.39 -7.45 2.66
CA SER A 215 4.83 -8.66 3.36
C SER A 215 5.61 -9.57 2.41
N GLY A 216 6.78 -10.02 2.86
CA GLY A 216 7.71 -10.82 2.07
C GLY A 216 8.44 -10.06 0.97
N ALA A 217 8.26 -8.74 0.83
CA ALA A 217 8.90 -7.96 -0.22
C ALA A 217 10.43 -8.03 -0.17
N LEU A 218 11.05 -8.00 -1.35
CA LEU A 218 12.48 -7.73 -1.50
C LEU A 218 12.67 -6.25 -1.79
N VAL A 219 13.53 -5.59 -1.00
CA VAL A 219 13.72 -4.13 -1.03
C VAL A 219 15.16 -3.84 -1.38
N ALA A 220 15.44 -3.11 -2.47
CA ALA A 220 16.80 -2.74 -2.84
C ALA A 220 17.29 -1.47 -2.12
N ALA A 221 16.38 -0.62 -1.64
CA ALA A 221 16.75 0.49 -0.76
C ALA A 221 17.43 -0.04 0.51
N ARG A 222 18.59 0.56 0.86
CA ARG A 222 19.33 0.26 2.10
C ARG A 222 18.75 0.96 3.33
N GLN A 223 18.01 2.04 3.15
CA GLN A 223 17.33 2.76 4.24
C GLN A 223 15.82 2.85 3.98
N PRO A 224 15.11 1.72 3.82
CA PRO A 224 13.68 1.77 3.58
C PRO A 224 12.96 2.21 4.86
N LYS A 225 11.99 3.11 4.70
CA LYS A 225 11.01 3.38 5.75
C LYS A 225 10.16 2.14 5.98
N VAL A 226 9.70 1.98 7.21
CA VAL A 226 8.65 1.05 7.60
C VAL A 226 7.41 1.87 7.91
N ILE A 227 6.29 1.57 7.25
CA ILE A 227 5.05 2.35 7.35
C ILE A 227 3.92 1.41 7.72
N PHE A 228 3.13 1.77 8.73
CA PHE A 228 1.84 1.17 9.05
C PHE A 228 0.74 2.18 8.73
N CYS A 229 -0.19 1.81 7.85
CA CYS A 229 -1.31 2.65 7.43
C CYS A 229 -2.57 2.27 8.19
N PHE A 230 -3.33 3.25 8.68
CA PHE A 230 -4.50 3.04 9.55
C PHE A 230 -5.85 3.31 8.88
N SER A 231 -6.89 2.70 9.45
CA SER A 231 -8.29 2.90 9.08
C SER A 231 -8.79 4.31 9.40
N GLU A 232 -8.15 4.97 10.36
CA GLU A 232 -8.59 6.25 10.91
C GLU A 232 -7.42 7.07 11.50
N PRO A 233 -7.64 8.35 11.85
CA PRO A 233 -6.62 9.16 12.50
C PRO A 233 -6.33 8.67 13.93
N LEU A 234 -5.05 8.53 14.25
CA LEU A 234 -4.56 8.33 15.61
C LEU A 234 -4.55 9.65 16.39
N ALA A 235 -4.63 9.55 17.72
CA ALA A 235 -4.32 10.67 18.60
C ALA A 235 -2.87 11.15 18.37
N GLY A 236 -2.71 12.46 18.16
CA GLY A 236 -1.44 13.09 17.81
C GLY A 236 -0.41 13.17 18.94
N ARG A 237 -0.27 12.11 19.74
CA ARG A 237 0.77 11.99 20.76
C ARG A 237 2.13 11.68 20.13
N THR A 238 3.20 12.16 20.75
CA THR A 238 4.55 11.75 20.37
C THR A 238 4.66 10.25 20.60
N LEU A 239 4.99 9.50 19.55
CA LEU A 239 5.21 8.06 19.67
C LEU A 239 6.61 7.82 20.24
N GLU A 240 6.68 6.95 21.25
CA GLU A 240 7.95 6.53 21.82
C GLU A 240 8.76 5.73 20.78
N PRO A 241 10.10 5.80 20.78
CA PRO A 241 10.93 5.06 19.83
C PRO A 241 10.65 3.54 19.82
N GLU A 242 10.27 2.97 20.96
CA GLU A 242 9.97 1.55 21.15
C GLU A 242 8.61 1.14 20.58
N SER A 243 7.78 2.10 20.15
CA SER A 243 6.48 1.83 19.53
C SER A 243 6.61 0.92 18.30
N VAL A 244 7.72 1.04 17.57
CA VAL A 244 8.03 0.17 16.42
C VAL A 244 9.41 -0.45 16.61
N VAL A 245 9.45 -1.78 16.63
CA VAL A 245 10.68 -2.57 16.67
C VAL A 245 10.92 -3.20 15.31
N VAL A 246 12.10 -2.97 14.74
CA VAL A 246 12.56 -3.64 13.52
C VAL A 246 13.71 -4.59 13.89
N LEU A 247 13.47 -5.89 13.76
CA LEU A 247 14.40 -6.96 14.13
C LEU A 247 14.88 -7.69 12.89
N GLY A 248 16.17 -7.63 12.59
CA GLY A 248 16.82 -8.48 11.59
C GLY A 248 17.12 -9.88 12.15
N GLU A 249 16.86 -10.93 11.37
CA GLU A 249 17.13 -12.32 11.76
C GLU A 249 18.62 -12.59 12.03
N ARG A 250 19.51 -11.88 11.33
CA ARG A 250 20.97 -11.97 11.54
C ARG A 250 21.54 -10.75 12.25
N SER A 251 21.04 -9.56 11.93
CA SER A 251 21.58 -8.28 12.41
C SER A 251 21.06 -7.84 13.77
N GLY A 252 20.00 -8.46 14.30
CA GLY A 252 19.39 -8.06 15.56
C GLY A 252 18.55 -6.80 15.41
N VAL A 253 18.29 -6.11 16.53
CA VAL A 253 17.42 -4.92 16.55
C VAL A 253 18.11 -3.76 15.83
N ILE A 254 17.39 -3.15 14.88
CA ILE A 254 17.86 -1.99 14.12
C ILE A 254 17.36 -0.70 14.78
N ALA A 255 18.27 0.24 14.99
CA ALA A 255 17.94 1.55 15.53
C ALA A 255 17.21 2.42 14.50
N GLY A 256 16.17 3.12 14.94
CA GLY A 256 15.40 4.03 14.10
C GLY A 256 14.74 5.16 14.87
N THR A 257 13.87 5.89 14.19
CA THR A 257 12.99 6.92 14.74
C THR A 257 11.57 6.66 14.31
N VAL A 258 10.61 6.80 15.21
CA VAL A 258 9.18 6.66 14.93
C VAL A 258 8.52 8.04 14.88
N HIS A 259 7.63 8.28 13.93
CA HIS A 259 6.75 9.43 13.92
C HIS A 259 5.37 9.07 13.36
N TYR A 260 4.36 9.86 13.74
CA TYR A 260 3.03 9.78 13.18
C TYR A 260 2.82 10.86 12.12
N ASP A 261 2.46 10.46 10.90
CA ASP A 261 2.01 11.33 9.83
C ASP A 261 0.48 11.37 9.81
N GLY A 262 -0.08 12.37 10.50
CA GLY A 262 -1.52 12.59 10.60
C GLY A 262 -2.21 12.97 9.28
N ALA A 263 -1.46 13.42 8.27
CA ALA A 263 -2.05 13.75 6.98
C ALA A 263 -2.38 12.49 6.18
N ASN A 264 -1.56 11.44 6.32
CA ASN A 264 -1.74 10.15 5.63
C ASN A 264 -2.29 9.02 6.54
N TRP A 265 -2.38 9.24 7.85
CA TRP A 265 -2.76 8.25 8.88
C TRP A 265 -1.74 7.13 9.01
N TRP A 266 -0.46 7.49 9.06
CA TRP A 266 0.64 6.54 9.04
C TRP A 266 1.51 6.63 10.28
N VAL A 267 1.87 5.49 10.85
CA VAL A 267 3.03 5.38 11.72
C VAL A 267 4.24 5.01 10.87
N VAL A 268 5.28 5.83 10.93
CA VAL A 268 6.46 5.72 10.08
C VAL A 268 7.70 5.56 10.95
N TRP A 269 8.39 4.43 10.77
CA TRP A 269 9.72 4.19 11.31
C TRP A 269 10.77 4.43 10.22
N THR A 270 11.79 5.21 10.55
CA THR A 270 12.93 5.52 9.66
C THR A 270 14.20 4.95 10.28
N PRO A 271 14.98 4.14 9.56
CA PRO A 271 16.25 3.64 10.08
C PRO A 271 17.27 4.77 10.27
N ARG A 272 18.12 4.65 11.30
CA ARG A 272 19.25 5.58 11.50
C ARG A 272 20.48 5.20 10.70
N GLU A 273 20.59 3.94 10.31
CA GLU A 273 21.72 3.36 9.59
C GLU A 273 21.21 2.44 8.46
N ASP A 274 22.08 2.05 7.54
CA ASP A 274 21.73 1.12 6.47
C ASP A 274 21.33 -0.24 7.04
N LEU A 275 20.21 -0.78 6.57
CA LEU A 275 19.82 -2.15 6.85
C LEU A 275 20.80 -3.11 6.14
N PRO A 276 21.36 -4.11 6.85
CA PRO A 276 22.24 -5.10 6.25
C PRO A 276 21.61 -5.84 5.07
N GLY A 277 22.38 -6.02 4.00
CA GLY A 277 21.95 -6.69 2.78
C GLY A 277 21.64 -8.18 2.92
N GLY A 278 20.60 -8.64 2.23
CA GLY A 278 20.17 -10.03 2.22
C GLY A 278 19.57 -10.52 3.54
N ASP A 279 19.39 -9.65 4.53
CA ASP A 279 18.78 -10.00 5.81
C ASP A 279 17.25 -9.98 5.70
N ARG A 280 16.58 -10.72 6.59
CA ARG A 280 15.13 -10.63 6.75
C ARG A 280 14.84 -9.82 8.00
N PHE A 281 13.96 -8.84 7.87
CA PHE A 281 13.53 -7.97 8.95
C PHE A 281 12.08 -8.26 9.31
N HIS A 282 11.79 -8.25 10.60
CA HIS A 282 10.45 -8.31 11.17
C HIS A 282 10.16 -6.95 11.80
N ALA A 283 9.20 -6.22 11.24
CA ALA A 283 8.74 -4.94 11.76
C ALA A 283 7.49 -5.18 12.61
N THR A 284 7.53 -4.73 13.86
CA THR A 284 6.43 -4.91 14.82
C THR A 284 6.05 -3.58 15.41
N LEU A 285 4.78 -3.20 15.25
CA LEU A 285 4.16 -2.07 15.95
C LEU A 285 3.46 -2.60 17.21
N SER A 286 3.72 -1.97 18.36
CA SER A 286 3.06 -2.32 19.61
C SER A 286 1.58 -1.90 19.62
N GLY A 287 0.71 -2.75 20.15
CA GLY A 287 -0.74 -2.52 20.15
C GLY A 287 -1.24 -1.51 21.18
N ASP A 288 -0.40 -1.19 22.16
CA ASP A 288 -0.60 -0.23 23.26
C ASP A 288 0.14 1.09 23.00
N ALA A 289 0.96 1.17 21.95
CA ALA A 289 1.66 2.40 21.58
C ALA A 289 0.74 3.44 20.92
N ILE A 290 -0.41 3.02 20.41
CA ILE A 290 -1.32 3.85 19.61
C ILE A 290 -2.75 3.80 20.13
N GLU A 291 -3.43 4.93 20.03
CA GLU A 291 -4.85 5.08 20.31
C GLU A 291 -5.46 6.00 19.24
N ASP A 292 -6.75 5.85 18.97
CA ASP A 292 -7.49 6.79 18.13
C ASP A 292 -7.87 8.07 18.90
N LEU A 293 -8.60 8.97 18.25
CA LEU A 293 -9.08 10.21 18.87
C LEU A 293 -10.16 10.01 19.94
N ALA A 294 -10.75 8.82 20.04
CA ALA A 294 -11.77 8.44 21.02
C ALA A 294 -11.19 7.67 22.22
N GLY A 295 -9.90 7.34 22.20
CA GLY A 295 -9.20 6.61 23.25
C GLY A 295 -9.28 5.08 23.11
N ASN A 296 -9.61 4.56 21.92
CA ASN A 296 -9.59 3.13 21.66
C ASN A 296 -8.20 2.67 21.23
N GLU A 297 -7.70 1.61 21.86
CA GLU A 297 -6.40 1.01 21.60
C GLU A 297 -6.55 -0.37 20.92
N PRO A 298 -5.70 -0.72 19.94
CA PRO A 298 -5.71 -2.04 19.32
C PRO A 298 -5.46 -3.19 20.31
N GLY A 299 -4.65 -2.96 21.34
CA GLY A 299 -4.32 -3.92 22.40
C GLY A 299 -3.48 -5.13 21.97
N LYS A 300 -3.30 -5.35 20.66
CA LYS A 300 -2.44 -6.41 20.10
C LYS A 300 -1.42 -5.82 19.13
N PRO A 301 -0.16 -6.31 19.16
CA PRO A 301 0.85 -5.87 18.22
C PRO A 301 0.52 -6.32 16.80
N THR A 302 0.94 -5.52 15.82
CA THR A 302 0.90 -5.88 14.41
C THR A 302 2.31 -6.10 13.90
N SER A 303 2.55 -7.21 13.20
CA SER A 303 3.88 -7.55 12.69
C SER A 303 3.84 -8.03 11.25
N PHE A 304 4.88 -7.69 10.49
CA PHE A 304 5.11 -8.19 9.13
C PHE A 304 6.61 -8.33 8.86
N SER A 305 6.97 -9.03 7.78
CA SER A 305 8.38 -9.21 7.41
C SER A 305 8.68 -8.76 5.98
N PHE A 306 9.94 -8.37 5.75
CA PHE A 306 10.49 -8.06 4.43
C PHE A 306 11.98 -8.45 4.38
N ARG A 307 12.59 -8.42 3.21
CA ARG A 307 14.01 -8.69 3.01
C ARG A 307 14.68 -7.53 2.28
N THR A 308 15.92 -7.23 2.61
CA THR A 308 16.76 -6.36 1.79
C THR A 308 17.46 -7.17 0.70
N ALA A 309 17.72 -6.54 -0.45
CA ALA A 309 18.59 -7.11 -1.47
C ALA A 309 20.03 -7.27 -0.93
N PRO A 310 20.80 -8.28 -1.39
CA PRO A 310 22.21 -8.45 -1.04
C PRO A 310 23.05 -7.18 -1.27
#